data_AF-A0A7I7Q940-F1
#
_entry.id   AF-A0A7I7Q940-F1
#
_cell.length_a   1.000
_cell.length_b   1.000
_cell.length_c   1.000
_cell.angle_alpha   90.00
_cell.angle_beta   90.00
_cell.angle_gamma   90.00
#
_symmetry.space_group_name_H-M   'P 1'
#
loop_
_entity.id
_entity.type
_entity.pdbx_description
1 polymer ?
#
loop_
_entity_poly.entity_id
_entity_poly.type
_entity_poly.pdbx_seq_one_letter_code
_entity_poly.pdbx_strand_id
1 'polypeptide(L)'
;MTEGFVPVARRLPPEVATADIVVGAPPELPRSTGLLMRLLPVGMSLATLGVMALGFASDSTVARNPAFFAFPMMMLVSMVLTSISQRGHRQGGEIGTSRADYLGYLTRLRRSVTETAAAQDFSLHWNHPDPAALWTLVGGPRMWERRATDSDFCSVRVGVGSQPLSTRLVAPEMHVGERTDPVTAAAANRFIHSHGTVADVPIAVDLTATATVTVDGDLAEARGLLRAMICQLAVLHPPDQLLIVAVIEDQHRVHWDWLKWLPHNQHPANRDSVGAVRMLYRGAAEARSALAGARLPPCVVVIGDLSGPIDGEEVGTIVLETGSGRIGSPLTIEHAGAAVELTHPDQMDALDAVICARRLAAHRAGTASSPGGDSSWPGLVGLGDVAGFDPITLWRGRDHHARLRAPIGSTIDGAALELDIKEPAENGMGPHGLCVGATGSGKSELLRTVALGMMALNSPEVLNLLLIDFKGGATFLDLADAAHVAAVITNLAEEAPLVARMQDALAGEMNRR
;
A
#
# COMPACT_ATOMS: atom_id res chain seq x y z
N MET A 1 25.47 -4.88 21.14
CA MET A 1 24.36 -4.81 22.12
C MET A 1 23.06 -4.93 21.34
N THR A 2 22.00 -5.51 21.91
CA THR A 2 20.69 -5.56 21.25
C THR A 2 19.96 -4.25 21.49
N GLU A 3 19.49 -3.59 20.44
CA GLU A 3 18.83 -2.29 20.51
C GLU A 3 17.31 -2.48 20.60
N GLY A 4 16.65 -1.69 21.46
CA GLY A 4 15.20 -1.62 21.47
C GLY A 4 14.72 -0.89 20.22
N PHE A 5 13.80 -1.51 19.48
CA PHE A 5 13.23 -0.92 18.27
C PHE A 5 11.73 -0.71 18.47
N VAL A 6 11.30 0.54 18.35
CA VAL A 6 9.88 0.92 18.36
C VAL A 6 9.49 1.20 16.91
N PRO A 7 8.59 0.41 16.31
CA PRO A 7 8.17 0.64 14.94
C PRO A 7 7.50 2.01 14.80
N VAL A 8 7.86 2.73 13.73
CA VAL A 8 7.24 4.01 13.38
C VAL A 8 5.80 3.76 12.92
N ALA A 9 4.94 4.79 12.99
CA ALA A 9 3.61 4.73 12.39
C ALA A 9 3.68 4.23 10.93
N ARG A 10 2.93 3.17 10.64
CA ARG A 10 2.92 2.49 9.35
C ARG A 10 2.53 3.47 8.24
N ARG A 11 3.33 3.52 7.18
CA ARG A 11 2.97 4.23 5.95
C ARG A 11 2.16 3.28 5.06
N LEU A 12 0.92 3.66 4.80
CA LEU A 12 0.06 2.88 3.91
C LEU A 12 0.56 2.98 2.46
N PRO A 13 0.43 1.90 1.67
CA PRO A 13 0.68 1.97 0.24
C PRO A 13 -0.29 2.94 -0.44
N PRO A 14 0.02 3.40 -1.67
CA PRO A 14 -0.94 4.16 -2.46
C PRO A 14 -2.23 3.36 -2.65
N GLU A 15 -3.37 4.04 -2.48
CA GLU A 15 -4.67 3.44 -2.78
C GLU A 15 -4.80 3.19 -4.28
N VAL A 16 -5.29 2.00 -4.61
CA VAL A 16 -5.52 1.56 -5.99
C VAL A 16 -7.01 1.63 -6.26
N ALA A 17 -7.39 2.20 -7.39
CA ALA A 17 -8.80 2.25 -7.79
C ALA A 17 -9.35 0.84 -8.03
N THR A 18 -10.51 0.55 -7.44
CA THR A 18 -11.21 -0.75 -7.55
C THR A 18 -12.55 -0.65 -8.28
N ALA A 19 -12.97 0.55 -8.67
CA ALA A 19 -14.26 0.76 -9.33
C ALA A 19 -14.22 0.25 -10.78
N ASP A 20 -15.13 -0.67 -11.13
CA ASP A 20 -15.23 -1.27 -12.45
C ASP A 20 -15.32 -0.25 -13.58
N ILE A 21 -14.58 -0.50 -14.66
CA ILE A 21 -14.62 0.30 -15.89
C ILE A 21 -15.42 -0.46 -16.93
N VAL A 22 -16.58 0.09 -17.28
CA VAL A 22 -17.40 -0.41 -18.39
C VAL A 22 -16.83 0.12 -19.69
N VAL A 23 -16.35 -0.78 -20.55
CA VAL A 23 -15.82 -0.40 -21.87
C VAL A 23 -17.00 -0.07 -22.80
N GLY A 24 -17.04 1.15 -23.35
CA GLY A 24 -18.10 1.56 -24.28
C GLY A 24 -18.25 0.63 -25.50
N ALA A 25 -19.51 0.42 -25.91
CA ALA A 25 -19.86 -0.46 -27.02
C ALA A 25 -19.23 0.02 -28.34
N PRO A 26 -18.76 -0.91 -29.21
CA PRO A 26 -18.32 -0.58 -30.56
C PRO A 26 -19.43 0.09 -31.38
N PRO A 27 -19.09 1.00 -32.32
CA PRO A 27 -20.09 1.65 -33.16
C PRO A 27 -20.88 0.64 -33.99
N GLU A 28 -22.19 0.88 -34.11
CA GLU A 28 -23.07 0.13 -35.00
C GLU A 28 -22.75 0.41 -36.47
N LEU A 29 -22.86 -0.63 -37.30
CA LEU A 29 -22.80 -0.47 -38.75
C LEU A 29 -24.09 0.20 -39.24
N PRO A 30 -24.00 1.25 -40.06
CA PRO A 30 -25.18 1.87 -40.64
C PRO A 30 -25.99 0.82 -41.40
N ARG A 31 -27.30 0.73 -41.11
CA ARG A 31 -28.20 -0.18 -41.81
C ARG A 31 -28.09 0.13 -43.30
N SER A 32 -27.86 -0.90 -44.11
CA SER A 32 -27.81 -0.75 -45.56
C SER A 32 -29.07 -0.03 -46.02
N THR A 33 -28.94 1.17 -46.58
CA THR A 33 -30.05 1.89 -47.21
C THR A 33 -30.76 0.93 -48.17
N GLY A 34 -32.05 0.69 -47.92
CA GLY A 34 -32.82 -0.35 -48.62
C GLY A 34 -32.72 -0.24 -50.14
N LEU A 35 -32.91 -1.37 -50.83
CA LEU A 35 -32.88 -1.46 -52.29
C LEU A 35 -33.74 -0.36 -52.95
N LEU A 36 -34.85 0.02 -52.30
CA LEU A 36 -35.74 1.10 -52.71
C LEU A 36 -35.04 2.47 -52.83
N MET A 37 -34.23 2.89 -51.86
CA MET A 37 -33.49 4.17 -51.93
C MET A 37 -32.35 4.12 -52.95
N ARG A 38 -31.79 2.93 -53.23
CA ARG A 38 -30.81 2.73 -54.32
C ARG A 38 -31.46 2.71 -55.70
N LEU A 39 -32.72 2.28 -55.79
CA LEU A 39 -33.49 2.20 -57.03
C LEU A 39 -34.33 3.45 -57.30
N LEU A 40 -34.58 4.32 -56.33
CA LEU A 40 -35.36 5.56 -56.51
C LEU A 40 -34.77 6.47 -57.62
N PRO A 41 -33.44 6.66 -57.72
CA PRO A 41 -32.84 7.37 -58.85
C PRO A 41 -33.07 6.65 -60.19
N VAL A 42 -33.03 5.30 -60.19
CA VAL A 42 -33.25 4.47 -61.39
C VAL A 42 -34.73 4.51 -61.83
N GLY A 43 -35.66 4.51 -60.88
CA GLY A 43 -37.09 4.65 -61.13
C GLY A 43 -37.43 6.04 -61.66
N MET A 44 -36.84 7.10 -61.11
CA MET A 44 -37.03 8.46 -61.62
C MET A 44 -36.43 8.65 -63.01
N SER A 45 -35.28 8.04 -63.32
CA SER A 45 -34.70 8.12 -64.66
C SER A 45 -35.53 7.35 -65.70
N LEU A 46 -36.08 6.17 -65.34
CA LEU A 46 -37.06 5.46 -66.16
C LEU A 46 -38.35 6.28 -66.38
N ALA A 47 -38.83 6.98 -65.36
CA ALA A 47 -40.00 7.87 -65.48
C ALA A 47 -39.71 9.05 -66.43
N THR A 48 -38.54 9.70 -66.35
CA THR A 48 -38.17 10.77 -67.28
C THR A 48 -37.98 10.28 -68.72
N LEU A 49 -37.41 9.09 -68.91
CA LEU A 49 -37.30 8.47 -70.24
C LEU A 49 -38.69 8.12 -70.81
N GLY A 50 -39.62 7.65 -69.97
CA GLY A 50 -41.01 7.41 -70.33
C GLY A 50 -41.74 8.68 -70.76
N VAL A 51 -41.53 9.80 -70.05
CA VAL A 51 -42.11 11.11 -70.41
C VAL A 51 -41.53 11.65 -71.73
N MET A 52 -40.23 11.48 -71.98
CA MET A 52 -39.62 11.82 -73.28
C MET A 52 -40.21 10.98 -74.42
N ALA A 53 -40.36 9.67 -74.22
CA ALA A 53 -40.89 8.76 -75.23
C ALA A 53 -42.36 9.06 -75.54
N LEU A 54 -43.17 9.34 -74.52
CA LEU A 54 -44.57 9.74 -74.68
C LEU A 54 -44.70 11.10 -75.37
N GLY A 55 -43.84 12.07 -75.03
CA GLY A 55 -43.79 13.37 -75.72
C GLY A 55 -43.42 13.26 -77.20
N PHE A 56 -42.61 12.27 -77.59
CA PHE A 56 -42.30 11.98 -78.99
C PHE A 56 -43.45 11.30 -79.75
N ALA A 57 -44.24 10.48 -79.06
CA ALA A 57 -45.34 9.73 -79.66
C ALA A 57 -46.68 10.51 -79.72
N SER A 58 -46.81 11.58 -78.94
CA SER A 58 -48.03 12.39 -78.86
C SER A 58 -47.91 13.68 -79.66
N ASP A 59 -48.74 13.83 -80.71
CA ASP A 59 -48.74 14.99 -81.63
C ASP A 59 -49.47 16.22 -81.03
N SER A 60 -49.16 16.51 -79.77
CA SER A 60 -49.74 17.64 -79.02
C SER A 60 -48.90 18.92 -79.24
N THR A 61 -49.56 20.08 -79.30
CA THR A 61 -48.91 21.39 -79.50
C THR A 61 -47.90 21.75 -78.40
N VAL A 62 -48.00 21.11 -77.23
CA VAL A 62 -47.07 21.26 -76.09
C VAL A 62 -45.74 20.55 -76.35
N ALA A 63 -45.74 19.42 -77.08
CA ALA A 63 -44.53 18.64 -77.38
C ALA A 63 -43.59 19.30 -78.43
N ARG A 64 -44.06 20.33 -79.14
CA ARG A 64 -43.26 21.07 -80.13
C ARG A 64 -42.41 22.20 -79.53
N ASN A 65 -42.55 22.48 -78.23
CA ASN A 65 -41.72 23.49 -77.56
C ASN A 65 -40.37 22.88 -77.11
N PRO A 66 -39.20 23.34 -77.62
CA PRO A 66 -37.90 22.82 -77.23
C PRO A 66 -37.61 22.92 -75.72
N ALA A 67 -38.31 23.81 -75.00
CA ALA A 67 -38.24 23.89 -73.54
C ALA A 67 -38.71 22.61 -72.82
N PHE A 68 -39.63 21.85 -73.42
CA PHE A 68 -40.16 20.60 -72.85
C PHE A 68 -39.08 19.51 -72.73
N PHE A 69 -38.13 19.45 -73.66
CA PHE A 69 -37.03 18.48 -73.64
C PHE A 69 -35.80 18.94 -72.84
N ALA A 70 -35.64 20.26 -72.65
CA ALA A 70 -34.52 20.82 -71.89
C ALA A 70 -34.59 20.47 -70.39
N PHE A 71 -35.79 20.49 -69.80
CA PHE A 71 -35.97 20.23 -68.37
C PHE A 71 -35.63 18.78 -67.97
N PRO A 72 -36.13 17.72 -68.65
CA PRO A 72 -35.73 16.34 -68.36
C PRO A 72 -34.24 16.05 -68.63
N MET A 73 -33.66 16.67 -69.66
CA MET A 73 -32.22 16.54 -69.96
C MET A 73 -31.34 17.13 -68.85
N MET A 74 -31.66 18.33 -68.37
CA MET A 74 -30.90 18.97 -67.30
C MET A 74 -31.01 18.18 -66.00
N MET A 75 -32.19 17.60 -65.73
CA MET A 75 -32.42 16.73 -64.57
C MET A 75 -31.57 15.45 -64.63
N LEU A 76 -31.45 14.83 -65.81
CA LEU A 76 -30.56 13.68 -66.03
C LEU A 76 -29.08 14.04 -65.82
N VAL A 77 -28.62 15.16 -66.37
CA VAL A 77 -27.22 15.62 -66.23
C VAL A 77 -26.90 15.97 -64.76
N SER A 78 -27.78 16.71 -64.08
CA SER A 78 -27.65 17.04 -62.66
C SER A 78 -27.64 15.80 -61.77
N MET A 79 -28.41 14.76 -62.13
CA MET A 79 -28.41 13.49 -61.40
C MET A 79 -27.11 12.70 -61.59
N VAL A 80 -26.55 12.67 -62.80
CA VAL A 80 -25.24 12.01 -63.05
C VAL A 80 -24.16 12.68 -62.20
N LEU A 81 -24.10 14.02 -62.19
CA LEU A 81 -23.17 14.82 -61.38
C LEU A 81 -23.35 14.60 -59.87
N THR A 82 -24.58 14.59 -59.36
CA THR A 82 -24.86 14.30 -57.94
C THR A 82 -24.59 12.84 -57.58
N SER A 83 -24.81 11.88 -58.47
CA SER A 83 -24.54 10.45 -58.19
C SER A 83 -23.04 10.14 -58.09
N ILE A 84 -22.21 10.81 -58.89
CA ILE A 84 -20.75 10.65 -58.88
C ILE A 84 -20.17 11.32 -57.63
N SER A 85 -20.63 12.54 -57.29
CA SER A 85 -20.19 13.22 -56.06
C SER A 85 -20.70 12.55 -54.78
N GLN A 86 -21.92 12.00 -54.78
CA GLN A 86 -22.48 11.33 -53.60
C GLN A 86 -21.94 9.90 -53.38
N ARG A 87 -21.57 9.17 -54.44
CA ARG A 87 -21.01 7.80 -54.31
C ARG A 87 -19.68 7.76 -53.56
N GLY A 88 -18.85 8.80 -53.69
CA GLY A 88 -17.52 8.83 -53.06
C GLY A 88 -17.52 9.28 -51.60
N HIS A 89 -18.48 10.11 -51.18
CA HIS A 89 -18.39 10.82 -49.88
C HIS A 89 -19.23 10.24 -48.73
N ARG A 90 -20.33 9.55 -48.99
CA ARG A 90 -21.31 9.26 -47.92
C ARG A 90 -21.13 7.97 -47.13
N GLN A 91 -20.55 6.91 -47.69
CA GLN A 91 -20.56 5.59 -47.01
C GLN A 91 -19.19 5.13 -46.49
N GLY A 92 -18.08 5.49 -47.15
CA GLY A 92 -16.73 5.12 -46.69
C GLY A 92 -16.18 6.05 -45.60
N GLY A 93 -16.44 7.36 -45.71
CA GLY A 93 -15.91 8.37 -44.80
C GLY A 93 -16.49 8.28 -43.39
N GLU A 94 -17.81 8.13 -43.26
CA GLU A 94 -18.49 8.06 -41.95
C GLU A 94 -18.03 6.86 -41.12
N ILE A 95 -17.88 5.68 -41.74
CA ILE A 95 -17.36 4.48 -41.05
C ILE A 95 -15.90 4.69 -40.62
N GLY A 96 -15.09 5.32 -41.48
CA GLY A 96 -13.68 5.62 -41.19
C GLY A 96 -13.52 6.54 -39.98
N THR A 97 -14.32 7.61 -39.92
CA THR A 97 -14.30 8.55 -38.79
C THR A 97 -14.77 7.87 -37.50
N SER A 98 -15.88 7.14 -37.51
CA SER A 98 -16.36 6.41 -36.31
C SER A 98 -15.35 5.39 -35.78
N ARG A 99 -14.63 4.70 -36.68
CA ARG A 99 -13.53 3.81 -36.28
C ARG A 99 -12.38 4.58 -35.63
N ALA A 100 -11.96 5.69 -36.23
CA ALA A 100 -10.88 6.52 -35.69
C ALA A 100 -11.25 7.07 -34.31
N ASP A 101 -12.48 7.52 -34.12
CA ASP A 101 -12.98 8.04 -32.84
C ASP A 101 -13.00 6.95 -31.77
N TYR A 102 -13.48 5.74 -32.10
CA TYR A 102 -13.50 4.61 -31.17
C TYR A 102 -12.10 4.13 -30.78
N LEU A 103 -11.18 4.03 -31.75
CA LEU A 103 -9.78 3.68 -31.46
C LEU A 103 -9.09 4.79 -30.66
N GLY A 104 -9.44 6.06 -30.89
CA GLY A 104 -9.01 7.18 -30.08
C GLY A 104 -9.54 7.12 -28.65
N TYR A 105 -10.79 6.69 -28.47
CA TYR A 105 -11.36 6.39 -27.16
C TYR A 105 -10.59 5.27 -26.44
N LEU A 106 -10.36 4.11 -27.09
CA LEU A 106 -9.57 3.02 -26.50
C LEU A 106 -8.14 3.47 -26.15
N THR A 107 -7.54 4.36 -26.96
CA THR A 107 -6.20 4.91 -26.67
C THR A 107 -6.19 5.79 -25.42
N ARG A 108 -7.23 6.59 -25.20
CA ARG A 108 -7.40 7.38 -23.96
C ARG A 108 -7.66 6.47 -22.76
N LEU A 109 -8.52 5.48 -22.94
CA LEU A 109 -8.83 4.49 -21.89
C LEU A 109 -7.58 3.72 -21.48
N ARG A 110 -6.74 3.32 -22.45
CA ARG A 110 -5.46 2.65 -22.20
C ARG A 110 -4.61 3.41 -21.19
N ARG A 111 -4.51 4.74 -21.31
CA ARG A 111 -3.70 5.54 -20.40
C ARG A 111 -4.17 5.38 -18.96
N SER A 112 -5.46 5.54 -18.72
CA SER A 112 -6.05 5.37 -17.39
C SER A 112 -5.85 3.94 -16.86
N VAL A 113 -6.04 2.92 -17.70
CA VAL A 113 -5.82 1.53 -17.30
C VAL A 113 -4.35 1.24 -16.98
N THR A 114 -3.41 1.78 -17.75
CA THR A 114 -1.97 1.64 -17.47
C THR A 114 -1.56 2.38 -16.19
N GLU A 115 -2.14 3.55 -15.91
CA GLU A 115 -1.93 4.27 -14.65
C GLU A 115 -2.44 3.44 -13.45
N THR A 116 -3.63 2.85 -13.55
CA THR A 116 -4.15 1.93 -12.51
C THR A 116 -3.27 0.69 -12.36
N ALA A 117 -2.83 0.09 -13.46
CA ALA A 117 -1.95 -1.08 -13.42
C ALA A 117 -0.60 -0.76 -12.75
N ALA A 118 -0.01 0.40 -13.04
CA ALA A 118 1.23 0.85 -12.42
C ALA A 118 1.05 1.15 -10.92
N ALA A 119 -0.09 1.75 -10.52
CA ALA A 119 -0.41 1.97 -9.12
C ALA A 119 -0.62 0.64 -8.37
N GLN A 120 -1.30 -0.34 -8.99
CA GLN A 120 -1.46 -1.69 -8.46
C GLN A 120 -0.11 -2.39 -8.29
N ASP A 121 0.73 -2.37 -9.31
CA ASP A 121 2.06 -2.96 -9.28
C ASP A 121 2.92 -2.38 -8.15
N PHE A 122 2.97 -1.05 -8.06
CA PHE A 122 3.69 -0.36 -6.98
C PHE A 122 3.13 -0.72 -5.60
N SER A 123 1.80 -0.75 -5.44
CA SER A 123 1.14 -1.08 -4.17
C SER A 123 1.44 -2.53 -3.74
N LEU A 124 1.41 -3.48 -4.69
CA LEU A 124 1.75 -4.89 -4.45
C LEU A 124 3.23 -5.04 -4.08
N HIS A 125 4.16 -4.43 -4.81
CA HIS A 125 5.59 -4.45 -4.49
C HIS A 125 5.93 -3.72 -3.19
N TRP A 126 5.18 -2.67 -2.84
CA TRP A 126 5.29 -2.02 -1.54
C TRP A 126 4.93 -3.01 -0.44
N ASN A 127 3.74 -3.62 -0.50
CA ASN A 127 3.26 -4.54 0.53
C ASN A 127 4.08 -5.84 0.57
N HIS A 128 4.51 -6.35 -0.57
CA HIS A 128 5.22 -7.62 -0.73
C HIS A 128 6.58 -7.40 -1.43
N PRO A 129 7.58 -6.85 -0.69
CA PRO A 129 8.91 -6.61 -1.23
C PRO A 129 9.57 -7.88 -1.74
N ASP A 130 10.50 -7.72 -2.67
CA ASP A 130 11.33 -8.82 -3.14
C ASP A 130 12.15 -9.44 -1.99
N PRO A 131 12.24 -10.79 -1.89
CA PRO A 131 13.04 -11.47 -0.88
C PRO A 131 14.48 -10.97 -0.80
N ALA A 132 15.10 -10.65 -1.95
CA ALA A 132 16.46 -10.14 -2.02
C ALA A 132 16.61 -8.72 -1.44
N ALA A 133 15.51 -7.99 -1.27
CA ALA A 133 15.49 -6.65 -0.70
C ALA A 133 15.15 -6.61 0.80
N LEU A 134 14.65 -7.72 1.39
CA LEU A 134 14.16 -7.75 2.77
C LEU A 134 15.20 -7.27 3.81
N TRP A 135 16.47 -7.64 3.61
CA TRP A 135 17.56 -7.25 4.52
C TRP A 135 17.78 -5.72 4.59
N THR A 136 17.35 -4.97 3.56
CA THR A 136 17.48 -3.51 3.51
C THR A 136 16.43 -2.79 4.37
N LEU A 137 15.32 -3.48 4.68
CA LEU A 137 14.24 -2.93 5.51
C LEU A 137 14.57 -3.01 7.01
N VAL A 138 15.47 -3.92 7.39
CA VAL A 138 15.87 -4.15 8.78
C VAL A 138 16.52 -2.89 9.36
N GLY A 139 16.02 -2.43 10.50
CA GLY A 139 16.42 -1.18 11.16
C GLY A 139 15.80 0.08 10.54
N GLY A 140 15.10 -0.04 9.40
CA GLY A 140 14.36 1.04 8.76
C GLY A 140 12.94 1.20 9.30
N PRO A 141 12.19 2.23 8.83
CA PRO A 141 10.84 2.53 9.31
C PRO A 141 9.78 1.47 8.95
N ARG A 142 10.13 0.56 8.01
CA ARG A 142 9.24 -0.51 7.53
C ARG A 142 9.49 -1.86 8.23
N MET A 143 10.49 -1.95 9.09
CA MET A 143 10.67 -3.14 9.93
C MET A 143 9.53 -3.23 10.93
N TRP A 144 8.88 -4.39 11.01
CA TRP A 144 7.80 -4.68 11.94
C TRP A 144 6.61 -3.71 11.84
N GLU A 145 6.28 -3.28 10.62
CA GLU A 145 5.21 -2.31 10.37
C GLU A 145 3.80 -2.94 10.45
N ARG A 146 3.66 -4.26 10.24
CA ARG A 146 2.36 -4.94 10.20
C ARG A 146 1.88 -5.37 11.59
N ARG A 147 0.59 -5.18 11.83
CA ARG A 147 -0.09 -5.48 13.11
C ARG A 147 -1.16 -6.56 12.93
N ALA A 148 -1.46 -7.30 14.00
CA ALA A 148 -2.50 -8.34 14.00
C ALA A 148 -3.91 -7.82 13.63
N THR A 149 -4.13 -6.51 13.69
CA THR A 149 -5.38 -5.85 13.27
C THR A 149 -5.42 -5.51 11.78
N ASP A 150 -4.28 -5.57 11.09
CA ASP A 150 -4.18 -5.21 9.69
C ASP A 150 -4.65 -6.35 8.79
N SER A 151 -5.30 -6.02 7.67
CA SER A 151 -5.84 -7.02 6.73
C SER A 151 -4.76 -7.84 6.00
N ASP A 152 -3.51 -7.37 5.99
CA ASP A 152 -2.37 -8.05 5.37
C ASP A 152 -1.44 -8.72 6.40
N PHE A 153 -1.89 -8.84 7.65
CA PHE A 153 -1.18 -9.61 8.66
C PHE A 153 -1.06 -11.07 8.21
N CYS A 154 0.14 -11.65 8.32
CA CYS A 154 0.45 -13.00 7.85
C CYS A 154 0.17 -13.26 6.35
N SER A 155 0.02 -12.23 5.53
CA SER A 155 0.01 -12.37 4.07
C SER A 155 1.43 -12.38 3.51
N VAL A 156 1.84 -13.46 2.86
CA VAL A 156 3.23 -13.72 2.48
C VAL A 156 3.39 -13.89 0.98
N ARG A 157 4.42 -13.28 0.39
CA ARG A 157 4.76 -13.43 -1.03
C ARG A 157 5.34 -14.82 -1.26
N VAL A 158 4.89 -15.49 -2.31
CA VAL A 158 5.36 -16.83 -2.69
C VAL A 158 6.05 -16.86 -4.05
N GLY A 159 5.98 -15.76 -4.79
CA GLY A 159 6.57 -15.65 -6.11
C GLY A 159 6.02 -14.46 -6.89
N VAL A 160 6.32 -14.47 -8.18
CA VAL A 160 5.86 -13.46 -9.15
C VAL A 160 4.96 -14.13 -10.19
N GLY A 161 3.91 -13.44 -10.59
CA GLY A 161 2.93 -13.98 -11.54
C GLY A 161 2.02 -12.91 -12.12
N SER A 162 0.88 -13.35 -12.63
CA SER A 162 -0.15 -12.45 -13.19
C SER A 162 -1.37 -12.41 -12.27
N GLN A 163 -1.87 -11.21 -12.01
CA GLN A 163 -3.13 -11.00 -11.29
C GLN A 163 -4.14 -10.24 -12.15
N PRO A 164 -5.45 -10.41 -11.92
CA PRO A 164 -6.45 -9.52 -12.50
C PRO A 164 -6.17 -8.06 -12.14
N LEU A 165 -6.49 -7.16 -13.07
CA LEU A 165 -6.49 -5.74 -12.77
C LEU A 165 -7.54 -5.47 -11.67
N SER A 166 -7.12 -4.73 -10.64
CA SER A 166 -7.95 -4.30 -9.50
C SER A 166 -9.25 -3.63 -9.92
N THR A 167 -9.19 -2.85 -10.99
CA THR A 167 -10.36 -2.33 -11.70
C THR A 167 -10.77 -3.31 -12.79
N ARG A 168 -11.91 -4.00 -12.63
CA ARG A 168 -12.37 -4.95 -13.63
C ARG A 168 -12.79 -4.21 -14.91
N LEU A 169 -12.26 -4.66 -16.05
CA LEU A 169 -12.72 -4.21 -17.37
C LEU A 169 -13.96 -5.02 -17.76
N VAL A 170 -15.13 -4.38 -17.72
CA VAL A 170 -16.40 -5.02 -18.05
C VAL A 170 -16.68 -4.83 -19.54
N ALA A 171 -16.94 -5.94 -20.23
CA ALA A 171 -17.31 -5.93 -21.62
C ALA A 171 -18.68 -5.24 -21.81
N PRO A 172 -18.86 -4.47 -22.90
CA PRO A 172 -20.14 -3.83 -23.19
C PRO A 172 -21.25 -4.86 -23.37
N GLU A 173 -22.43 -4.56 -22.84
CA GLU A 173 -23.65 -5.31 -23.16
C GLU A 173 -24.03 -5.04 -24.62
N MET A 174 -24.19 -6.11 -25.39
CA MET A 174 -24.54 -6.06 -26.81
C MET A 174 -25.98 -6.53 -26.98
N HIS A 175 -26.85 -5.75 -27.62
CA HIS A 175 -28.24 -6.19 -27.83
C HIS A 175 -28.34 -7.19 -28.97
N VAL A 176 -29.22 -8.17 -28.83
CA VAL A 176 -29.46 -9.21 -29.84
C VAL A 176 -29.96 -8.56 -31.14
N GLY A 177 -29.14 -8.65 -32.20
CA GLY A 177 -29.46 -8.12 -33.54
C GLY A 177 -28.67 -6.86 -33.94
N GLU A 178 -27.87 -6.28 -33.05
CA GLU A 178 -26.93 -5.19 -33.39
C GLU A 178 -25.80 -5.72 -34.27
N ARG A 179 -25.63 -5.13 -35.47
CA ARG A 179 -24.50 -5.43 -36.34
C ARG A 179 -23.39 -4.42 -36.06
N THR A 180 -22.38 -4.82 -35.30
CA THR A 180 -21.24 -3.95 -35.00
C THR A 180 -20.12 -4.07 -36.01
N ASP A 181 -19.28 -3.04 -36.07
CA ASP A 181 -18.11 -3.04 -36.92
C ASP A 181 -17.06 -4.05 -36.40
N PRO A 182 -16.62 -5.02 -37.21
CA PRO A 182 -15.76 -6.10 -36.75
C PRO A 182 -14.36 -5.63 -36.31
N VAL A 183 -13.87 -4.50 -36.84
CA VAL A 183 -12.56 -3.95 -36.48
C VAL A 183 -12.60 -3.39 -35.07
N THR A 184 -13.60 -2.56 -34.77
CA THR A 184 -13.78 -1.96 -33.45
C THR A 184 -14.18 -3.00 -32.39
N ALA A 185 -15.04 -3.97 -32.73
CA ALA A 185 -15.36 -5.09 -31.85
C ALA A 185 -14.13 -5.96 -31.52
N ALA A 186 -13.31 -6.30 -32.53
CA ALA A 186 -12.07 -7.03 -32.30
C ALA A 186 -11.05 -6.22 -31.48
N ALA A 187 -10.96 -4.90 -31.70
CA ALA A 187 -10.10 -4.02 -30.92
C ALA A 187 -10.53 -3.95 -29.45
N ALA A 188 -11.83 -3.85 -29.17
CA ALA A 188 -12.38 -3.83 -27.81
C ALA A 188 -12.09 -5.14 -27.06
N ASN A 189 -12.37 -6.30 -27.69
CA ASN A 189 -12.10 -7.60 -27.09
C ASN A 189 -10.61 -7.80 -26.81
N ARG A 190 -9.74 -7.40 -27.76
CA ARG A 190 -8.29 -7.45 -27.55
C ARG A 190 -7.85 -6.52 -26.42
N PHE A 191 -8.43 -5.32 -26.34
CA PHE A 191 -8.14 -4.36 -25.26
C PHE A 191 -8.46 -4.96 -23.88
N ILE A 192 -9.66 -5.53 -23.71
CA ILE A 192 -10.08 -6.16 -22.46
C ILE A 192 -9.16 -7.33 -22.09
N HIS A 193 -8.83 -8.19 -23.06
CA HIS A 193 -7.99 -9.35 -22.81
C HIS A 193 -6.53 -8.97 -22.48
N SER A 194 -5.95 -8.00 -23.20
CA SER A 194 -4.55 -7.59 -23.01
C SER A 194 -4.34 -6.69 -21.79
N HIS A 195 -5.35 -5.95 -21.35
CA HIS A 195 -5.24 -5.02 -20.22
C HIS A 195 -6.06 -5.46 -18.99
N GLY A 196 -6.70 -6.63 -19.03
CA GLY A 196 -7.48 -7.17 -17.91
C GLY A 196 -6.62 -7.81 -16.81
N THR A 197 -5.32 -8.01 -17.05
CA THR A 197 -4.38 -8.60 -16.09
C THR A 197 -3.10 -7.77 -16.02
N VAL A 198 -2.49 -7.73 -14.84
CA VAL A 198 -1.16 -7.16 -14.59
C VAL A 198 -0.19 -8.33 -14.41
N ALA A 199 0.85 -8.38 -15.25
CA ALA A 199 1.89 -9.40 -15.20
C ALA A 199 3.06 -8.94 -14.32
N ASP A 200 3.94 -9.88 -13.97
CA ASP A 200 5.16 -9.67 -13.20
C ASP A 200 4.94 -8.99 -11.84
N VAL A 201 3.81 -9.29 -11.20
CA VAL A 201 3.45 -8.77 -9.86
C VAL A 201 3.59 -9.84 -8.77
N PRO A 202 3.88 -9.43 -7.51
CA PRO A 202 3.92 -10.33 -6.37
C PRO A 202 2.62 -11.13 -6.21
N ILE A 203 2.74 -12.45 -6.10
CA ILE A 203 1.65 -13.34 -5.69
C ILE A 203 1.81 -13.60 -4.20
N ALA A 204 0.79 -13.27 -3.42
CA ALA A 204 0.79 -13.47 -1.98
C ALA A 204 -0.33 -14.42 -1.55
N VAL A 205 -0.05 -15.19 -0.50
CA VAL A 205 -0.98 -16.12 0.13
C VAL A 205 -1.28 -15.63 1.54
N ASP A 206 -2.55 -15.58 1.89
CA ASP A 206 -3.00 -15.27 3.25
C ASP A 206 -2.94 -16.53 4.12
N LEU A 207 -1.90 -16.62 4.95
CA LEU A 207 -1.69 -17.80 5.79
C LEU A 207 -2.73 -17.95 6.90
N THR A 208 -3.57 -16.94 7.17
CA THR A 208 -4.61 -17.02 8.21
C THR A 208 -5.86 -17.74 7.72
N ALA A 209 -6.02 -17.88 6.40
CA ALA A 209 -7.17 -18.55 5.80
C ALA A 209 -7.16 -20.07 6.02
N THR A 210 -5.99 -20.69 6.26
CA THR A 210 -5.86 -22.10 6.65
C THR A 210 -4.89 -22.34 7.79
N ALA A 211 -5.13 -23.41 8.54
CA ALA A 211 -4.22 -23.84 9.60
C ALA A 211 -2.90 -24.44 9.07
N THR A 212 -2.90 -24.99 7.85
CA THR A 212 -1.73 -25.64 7.24
C THR A 212 -1.53 -25.15 5.81
N VAL A 213 -0.27 -24.95 5.44
CA VAL A 213 0.20 -24.66 4.09
C VAL A 213 1.36 -25.58 3.77
N THR A 214 1.21 -26.36 2.71
CA THR A 214 2.21 -27.36 2.29
C THR A 214 2.90 -26.85 1.03
N VAL A 215 4.23 -26.78 1.06
CA VAL A 215 5.05 -26.45 -0.10
C VAL A 215 5.67 -27.75 -0.63
N ASP A 216 5.18 -28.22 -1.76
CA ASP A 216 5.61 -29.47 -2.38
C ASP A 216 6.43 -29.21 -3.66
N GLY A 217 7.28 -30.17 -4.05
CA GLY A 217 8.19 -30.03 -5.20
C GLY A 217 9.61 -30.47 -4.89
N ASP A 218 10.59 -29.92 -5.63
CA ASP A 218 12.01 -30.12 -5.30
C ASP A 218 12.30 -29.60 -3.88
N LEU A 219 12.86 -30.46 -3.02
CA LEU A 219 13.08 -30.13 -1.60
C LEU A 219 14.04 -28.94 -1.40
N ALA A 220 15.02 -28.74 -2.28
CA ALA A 220 15.95 -27.61 -2.15
C ALA A 220 15.24 -26.29 -2.48
N GLU A 221 14.41 -26.28 -3.53
CA GLU A 221 13.61 -25.12 -3.92
C GLU A 221 12.45 -24.85 -2.94
N ALA A 222 11.80 -25.89 -2.42
CA ALA A 222 10.76 -25.76 -1.38
C ALA A 222 11.31 -25.13 -0.10
N ARG A 223 12.48 -25.59 0.36
CA ARG A 223 13.17 -24.96 1.48
C ARG A 223 13.61 -23.53 1.16
N GLY A 224 13.98 -23.23 -0.08
CA GLY A 224 14.31 -21.89 -0.53
C GLY A 224 13.13 -20.93 -0.49
N LEU A 225 11.97 -21.38 -0.93
CA LEU A 225 10.71 -20.64 -0.81
C LEU A 225 10.32 -20.43 0.65
N LEU A 226 10.35 -21.48 1.48
CA LEU A 226 10.04 -21.35 2.91
C LEU A 226 10.99 -20.37 3.61
N ARG A 227 12.30 -20.39 3.31
CA ARG A 227 13.25 -19.38 3.85
C ARG A 227 12.85 -17.96 3.47
N ALA A 228 12.43 -17.73 2.23
CA ALA A 228 11.95 -16.44 1.76
C ALA A 228 10.68 -16.01 2.53
N MET A 229 9.71 -16.90 2.66
CA MET A 229 8.47 -16.69 3.41
C MET A 229 8.74 -16.34 4.88
N ILE A 230 9.59 -17.11 5.55
CA ILE A 230 9.95 -16.91 6.96
C ILE A 230 10.68 -15.59 7.17
N CYS A 231 11.62 -15.25 6.29
CA CYS A 231 12.32 -13.96 6.37
C CYS A 231 11.36 -12.79 6.14
N GLN A 232 10.43 -12.89 5.20
CA GLN A 232 9.42 -11.86 4.98
C GLN A 232 8.54 -11.67 6.21
N LEU A 233 8.04 -12.76 6.80
CA LEU A 233 7.27 -12.73 8.03
C LEU A 233 8.04 -12.06 9.17
N ALA A 234 9.29 -12.46 9.39
CA ALA A 234 10.13 -11.96 10.47
C ALA A 234 10.53 -10.47 10.30
N VAL A 235 10.68 -10.00 9.06
CA VAL A 235 11.00 -8.59 8.80
C VAL A 235 9.77 -7.68 8.96
N LEU A 236 8.58 -8.14 8.54
CA LEU A 236 7.38 -7.30 8.50
C LEU A 236 6.51 -7.35 9.77
N HIS A 237 6.66 -8.38 10.61
CA HIS A 237 5.89 -8.54 11.84
C HIS A 237 6.80 -8.54 13.07
N PRO A 238 6.41 -7.90 14.18
CA PRO A 238 7.22 -7.92 15.38
C PRO A 238 7.12 -9.27 16.14
N PRO A 239 8.19 -9.66 16.87
CA PRO A 239 8.24 -10.93 17.61
C PRO A 239 7.26 -11.03 18.79
N ASP A 240 6.63 -9.94 19.22
CA ASP A 240 5.57 -9.92 20.23
C ASP A 240 4.17 -10.22 19.64
N GLN A 241 4.03 -10.21 18.31
CA GLN A 241 2.79 -10.53 17.61
C GLN A 241 2.87 -11.81 16.77
N LEU A 242 4.08 -12.21 16.38
CA LEU A 242 4.33 -13.41 15.60
C LEU A 242 5.53 -14.16 16.17
N LEU A 243 5.33 -15.44 16.54
CA LEU A 243 6.43 -16.34 16.90
C LEU A 243 6.65 -17.37 15.80
N ILE A 244 7.90 -17.81 15.65
CA ILE A 244 8.31 -18.80 14.65
C ILE A 244 8.94 -19.98 15.39
N VAL A 245 8.26 -21.12 15.34
CA VAL A 245 8.65 -22.38 15.97
C VAL A 245 9.09 -23.34 14.89
N ALA A 246 10.16 -24.09 15.11
CA ALA A 246 10.63 -25.07 14.15
C ALA A 246 10.50 -26.49 14.73
N VAL A 247 9.89 -27.38 13.96
CA VAL A 247 9.76 -28.80 14.26
C VAL A 247 10.40 -29.57 13.12
N ILE A 248 11.67 -29.96 13.34
CA ILE A 248 12.58 -30.38 12.27
C ILE A 248 13.28 -31.69 12.69
N GLU A 249 13.35 -32.65 11.78
CA GLU A 249 14.13 -33.86 12.00
C GLU A 249 15.65 -33.55 12.06
N ASP A 250 16.41 -34.30 12.86
CA ASP A 250 17.85 -34.06 13.07
C ASP A 250 18.65 -34.02 11.75
N GLN A 251 18.23 -34.81 10.74
CA GLN A 251 18.86 -34.84 9.41
C GLN A 251 18.69 -33.54 8.61
N HIS A 252 17.61 -32.80 8.83
CA HIS A 252 17.28 -31.56 8.09
C HIS A 252 17.71 -30.31 8.84
N ARG A 253 18.08 -30.44 10.11
CA ARG A 253 18.44 -29.34 11.01
C ARG A 253 19.50 -28.38 10.45
N VAL A 254 20.44 -28.88 9.65
CA VAL A 254 21.49 -28.06 9.03
C VAL A 254 20.93 -26.95 8.13
N HIS A 255 19.78 -27.18 7.49
CA HIS A 255 19.12 -26.20 6.62
C HIS A 255 18.36 -25.10 7.39
N TRP A 256 18.16 -25.31 8.70
CA TRP A 256 17.32 -24.47 9.57
C TRP A 256 18.09 -23.89 10.76
N ASP A 257 19.39 -24.15 10.88
CA ASP A 257 20.25 -23.64 11.96
C ASP A 257 20.23 -22.10 12.05
N TRP A 258 19.90 -21.42 10.96
CA TRP A 258 19.81 -19.96 10.89
C TRP A 258 18.65 -19.35 11.70
N LEU A 259 17.60 -20.12 11.97
CA LEU A 259 16.45 -19.66 12.76
C LEU A 259 16.85 -19.22 14.16
N LYS A 260 17.92 -19.77 14.73
CA LYS A 260 18.41 -19.43 16.08
C LYS A 260 18.77 -17.96 16.28
N TRP A 261 19.00 -17.22 15.19
CA TRP A 261 19.28 -15.79 15.23
C TRP A 261 18.01 -14.94 15.22
N LEU A 262 16.88 -15.46 14.73
CA LEU A 262 15.64 -14.70 14.67
C LEU A 262 15.12 -14.38 16.09
N PRO A 263 14.71 -13.13 16.35
CA PRO A 263 14.05 -12.80 17.60
C PRO A 263 12.70 -13.54 17.75
N HIS A 264 12.05 -13.88 16.65
CA HIS A 264 10.80 -14.65 16.60
C HIS A 264 10.96 -16.12 17.02
N ASN A 265 12.18 -16.67 17.00
CA ASN A 265 12.48 -18.05 17.41
C ASN A 265 12.92 -18.14 18.89
N GLN A 266 12.83 -17.03 19.64
CA GLN A 266 13.17 -16.98 21.05
C GLN A 266 11.94 -17.32 21.90
N HIS A 267 12.11 -18.25 22.84
CA HIS A 267 11.05 -18.63 23.76
C HIS A 267 10.68 -17.44 24.67
N PRO A 268 9.39 -17.10 24.85
CA PRO A 268 8.97 -15.91 25.58
C PRO A 268 9.28 -15.96 27.09
N ALA A 269 9.17 -17.14 27.72
CA ALA A 269 9.42 -17.32 29.16
C ALA A 269 10.78 -17.96 29.51
N ASN A 270 11.16 -19.04 28.83
CA ASN A 270 12.31 -19.87 29.20
C ASN A 270 13.65 -19.29 28.71
N ARG A 271 14.67 -19.36 29.57
CA ARG A 271 16.03 -18.88 29.29
C ARG A 271 17.09 -19.92 29.68
N ASP A 272 18.14 -20.01 28.87
CA ASP A 272 19.36 -20.78 29.12
C ASP A 272 20.54 -19.85 29.48
N SER A 273 21.73 -20.43 29.64
CA SER A 273 22.96 -19.68 29.98
C SER A 273 23.41 -18.67 28.91
N VAL A 274 22.85 -18.75 27.70
CA VAL A 274 23.19 -17.91 26.54
C VAL A 274 22.00 -17.09 26.01
N GLY A 275 20.89 -17.02 26.75
CA GLY A 275 19.74 -16.15 26.43
C GLY A 275 18.39 -16.89 26.45
N ALA A 276 17.42 -16.41 25.68
CA ALA A 276 16.14 -17.10 25.53
C ALA A 276 16.33 -18.45 24.82
N VAL A 277 15.64 -19.48 25.30
CA VAL A 277 15.69 -20.82 24.70
C VAL A 277 15.21 -20.74 23.24
N ARG A 278 15.88 -21.45 22.34
CA ARG A 278 15.54 -21.43 20.90
C ARG A 278 14.47 -22.47 20.65
N MET A 279 13.40 -22.09 19.96
CA MET A 279 12.23 -22.93 19.74
C MET A 279 12.45 -23.85 18.53
N LEU A 280 13.41 -24.76 18.68
CA LEU A 280 13.77 -25.77 17.69
C LEU A 280 13.60 -27.16 18.32
N TYR A 281 12.60 -27.91 17.86
CA TYR A 281 12.17 -29.17 18.45
C TYR A 281 12.22 -30.31 17.43
N ARG A 282 12.28 -31.56 17.91
CA ARG A 282 12.35 -32.74 17.04
C ARG A 282 10.98 -33.26 16.62
N GLY A 283 9.92 -32.88 17.35
CA GLY A 283 8.56 -33.33 17.07
C GLY A 283 7.51 -32.39 17.66
N ALA A 284 6.32 -32.43 17.09
CA ALA A 284 5.23 -31.51 17.44
C ALA A 284 4.77 -31.66 18.90
N ALA A 285 4.85 -32.87 19.47
CA ALA A 285 4.52 -33.11 20.88
C ALA A 285 5.52 -32.44 21.83
N GLU A 286 6.81 -32.44 21.49
CA GLU A 286 7.86 -31.75 22.25
C GLU A 286 7.65 -30.23 22.20
N ALA A 287 7.36 -29.69 21.01
CA ALA A 287 7.07 -28.28 20.82
C ALA A 287 5.86 -27.81 21.64
N ARG A 288 4.75 -28.56 21.60
CA ARG A 288 3.54 -28.27 22.39
C ARG A 288 3.82 -28.30 23.89
N SER A 289 4.55 -29.32 24.36
CA SER A 289 4.93 -29.43 25.77
C SER A 289 5.80 -28.26 26.23
N ALA A 290 6.77 -27.85 25.41
CA ALA A 290 7.68 -26.74 25.73
C ALA A 290 6.97 -25.39 25.77
N LEU A 291 5.97 -25.18 24.90
CA LEU A 291 5.17 -23.96 24.83
C LEU A 291 3.98 -23.95 25.80
N ALA A 292 3.67 -25.09 26.41
CA ALA A 292 2.56 -25.20 27.36
C ALA A 292 2.73 -24.22 28.53
N GLY A 293 1.72 -23.39 28.77
CA GLY A 293 1.72 -22.40 29.85
C GLY A 293 2.49 -21.11 29.54
N ALA A 294 3.10 -20.97 28.37
CA ALA A 294 3.64 -19.70 27.90
C ALA A 294 2.52 -18.76 27.42
N ARG A 295 2.69 -17.45 27.62
CA ARG A 295 1.82 -16.46 27.00
C ARG A 295 2.24 -16.27 25.55
N LEU A 296 1.52 -16.92 24.64
CA LEU A 296 1.79 -16.86 23.20
C LEU A 296 1.20 -15.57 22.58
N PRO A 297 1.80 -15.07 21.49
CA PRO A 297 1.25 -13.95 20.74
C PRO A 297 -0.01 -14.37 19.94
N PRO A 298 -0.67 -13.43 19.23
CA PRO A 298 -1.82 -13.73 18.38
C PRO A 298 -1.56 -14.77 17.28
N CYS A 299 -0.32 -14.88 16.79
CA CYS A 299 0.03 -15.82 15.73
C CYS A 299 1.32 -16.59 16.04
N VAL A 300 1.25 -17.91 15.89
CA VAL A 300 2.40 -18.81 15.96
C VAL A 300 2.55 -19.54 14.63
N VAL A 301 3.69 -19.37 13.98
CA VAL A 301 4.03 -20.06 12.74
C VAL A 301 4.93 -21.24 13.08
N VAL A 302 4.50 -22.46 12.76
CA VAL A 302 5.23 -23.70 12.97
C VAL A 302 5.81 -24.17 11.64
N ILE A 303 7.12 -24.26 11.55
CA ILE A 303 7.83 -24.77 10.37
C ILE A 303 8.02 -26.27 10.56
N GLY A 304 7.49 -27.06 9.63
CA GLY A 304 7.62 -28.51 9.58
C GLY A 304 8.53 -28.95 8.44
N ASP A 305 9.59 -29.67 8.78
CA ASP A 305 10.42 -30.40 7.81
C ASP A 305 10.63 -31.82 8.35
N LEU A 306 9.52 -32.56 8.35
CA LEU A 306 9.35 -33.90 8.90
C LEU A 306 8.84 -34.84 7.80
N SER A 307 9.07 -36.13 7.97
CA SER A 307 8.56 -37.17 7.07
C SER A 307 7.05 -37.46 7.26
N GLY A 308 6.38 -36.81 8.22
CA GLY A 308 4.96 -36.99 8.54
C GLY A 308 4.27 -35.68 8.92
N PRO A 309 2.93 -35.64 8.87
CA PRO A 309 2.16 -34.41 9.05
C PRO A 309 2.26 -33.86 10.49
N ILE A 310 2.16 -32.55 10.61
CA ILE A 310 2.06 -31.86 11.91
C ILE A 310 0.59 -31.49 12.15
N ASP A 311 0.00 -32.06 13.21
CA ASP A 311 -1.36 -31.69 13.63
C ASP A 311 -1.41 -30.23 14.09
N GLY A 312 -2.05 -29.37 13.30
CA GLY A 312 -2.21 -27.93 13.53
C GLY A 312 -3.55 -27.55 14.19
N GLU A 313 -4.03 -28.32 15.16
CA GLU A 313 -5.41 -28.14 15.70
C GLU A 313 -5.58 -26.95 16.68
N GLU A 314 -4.52 -26.21 17.01
CA GLU A 314 -4.61 -25.08 17.94
C GLU A 314 -4.92 -23.74 17.24
N VAL A 315 -5.94 -23.04 17.73
CA VAL A 315 -6.38 -21.72 17.22
C VAL A 315 -5.22 -20.71 17.27
N GLY A 316 -4.94 -20.06 16.14
CA GLY A 316 -3.85 -19.09 16.01
C GLY A 316 -2.49 -19.70 15.61
N THR A 317 -2.45 -21.01 15.38
CA THR A 317 -1.27 -21.72 14.86
C THR A 317 -1.38 -21.91 13.35
N ILE A 318 -0.33 -21.55 12.63
CA ILE A 318 -0.18 -21.73 11.18
C ILE A 318 0.99 -22.69 10.97
N VAL A 319 0.76 -23.80 10.29
CA VAL A 319 1.79 -24.79 9.94
C VAL A 319 2.27 -24.54 8.52
N LEU A 320 3.57 -24.33 8.35
CA LEU A 320 4.25 -24.30 7.05
C LEU A 320 5.10 -25.57 6.93
N GLU A 321 4.71 -26.50 6.07
CA GLU A 321 5.38 -27.79 5.94
C GLU A 321 5.94 -28.05 4.54
N THR A 322 7.06 -28.77 4.48
CA THR A 322 7.60 -29.29 3.21
C THR A 322 6.88 -30.58 2.82
N GLY A 323 6.45 -30.65 1.56
CA GLY A 323 5.89 -31.86 0.97
C GLY A 323 6.92 -32.97 0.73
N SER A 324 6.46 -34.07 0.12
CA SER A 324 7.26 -35.28 -0.16
C SER A 324 7.78 -35.36 -1.61
N GLY A 325 7.79 -34.22 -2.29
CA GLY A 325 8.12 -34.06 -3.69
C GLY A 325 9.51 -34.59 -4.06
N ARG A 326 9.67 -34.87 -5.35
CA ARG A 326 10.90 -35.44 -5.91
C ARG A 326 11.77 -34.34 -6.46
N ILE A 327 13.06 -34.64 -6.58
CA ILE A 327 14.04 -33.74 -7.20
C ILE A 327 13.56 -33.38 -8.62
N GLY A 328 13.52 -32.09 -8.92
CA GLY A 328 13.06 -31.54 -10.20
C GLY A 328 11.53 -31.52 -10.41
N SER A 329 10.73 -31.82 -9.39
CA SER A 329 9.28 -31.58 -9.44
C SER A 329 8.97 -30.09 -9.38
N PRO A 330 7.97 -29.60 -10.14
CA PRO A 330 7.58 -28.19 -10.08
C PRO A 330 7.08 -27.84 -8.67
N LEU A 331 7.36 -26.62 -8.24
CA LEU A 331 6.93 -26.10 -6.94
C LEU A 331 5.42 -25.86 -6.94
N THR A 332 4.74 -26.48 -6.00
CA THR A 332 3.32 -26.25 -5.73
C THR A 332 3.13 -25.79 -4.30
N ILE A 333 2.14 -24.94 -4.09
CA ILE A 333 1.68 -24.54 -2.77
C ILE A 333 0.24 -25.02 -2.60
N GLU A 334 0.02 -25.85 -1.58
CA GLU A 334 -1.31 -26.25 -1.16
C GLU A 334 -1.80 -25.32 -0.06
N HIS A 335 -2.86 -24.59 -0.36
CA HIS A 335 -3.47 -23.61 0.54
C HIS A 335 -4.99 -23.62 0.33
N ALA A 336 -5.78 -23.58 1.40
CA ALA A 336 -7.25 -23.65 1.33
C ALA A 336 -7.80 -24.89 0.59
N GLY A 337 -7.07 -26.02 0.65
CA GLY A 337 -7.43 -27.26 -0.05
C GLY A 337 -7.26 -27.21 -1.57
N ALA A 338 -6.59 -26.18 -2.09
CA ALA A 338 -6.24 -26.05 -3.49
C ALA A 338 -4.72 -26.03 -3.64
N ALA A 339 -4.20 -26.92 -4.50
CA ALA A 339 -2.81 -26.91 -4.91
C ALA A 339 -2.64 -25.98 -6.12
N VAL A 340 -1.75 -25.00 -5.99
CA VAL A 340 -1.42 -24.04 -7.05
C VAL A 340 0.04 -24.22 -7.44
N GLU A 341 0.30 -24.41 -8.74
CA GLU A 341 1.65 -24.46 -9.28
C GLU A 341 2.24 -23.05 -9.39
N LEU A 342 3.47 -22.88 -8.91
CA LEU A 342 4.18 -21.61 -8.92
C LEU A 342 5.11 -21.56 -10.13
N THR A 343 4.82 -20.65 -11.07
CA THR A 343 5.65 -20.47 -12.29
C THR A 343 6.98 -19.79 -12.01
N HIS A 344 7.00 -18.80 -11.12
CA HIS A 344 8.21 -18.08 -10.71
C HIS A 344 8.22 -17.96 -9.18
N PRO A 345 8.50 -19.06 -8.46
CA PRO A 345 8.52 -19.06 -7.01
C PRO A 345 9.67 -18.19 -6.50
N ASP A 346 9.42 -17.49 -5.40
CA ASP A 346 10.47 -16.77 -4.70
C ASP A 346 11.48 -17.76 -4.11
N GLN A 347 12.75 -17.38 -4.11
CA GLN A 347 13.85 -18.21 -3.62
C GLN A 347 14.77 -17.39 -2.73
N MET A 348 15.19 -17.98 -1.61
CA MET A 348 16.20 -17.40 -0.74
C MET A 348 17.24 -18.46 -0.39
N ASP A 349 18.51 -18.16 -0.62
CA ASP A 349 19.61 -19.06 -0.23
C ASP A 349 19.76 -19.09 1.31
N ALA A 350 20.35 -20.16 1.82
CA ALA A 350 20.63 -20.32 3.24
C ALA A 350 21.51 -19.18 3.78
N LEU A 351 22.49 -18.70 3.00
CA LEU A 351 23.37 -17.61 3.42
C LEU A 351 22.60 -16.29 3.55
N ASP A 352 21.72 -15.97 2.62
CA ASP A 352 20.89 -14.75 2.67
C ASP A 352 19.94 -14.77 3.87
N ALA A 353 19.35 -15.93 4.17
CA ALA A 353 18.53 -16.11 5.36
C ALA A 353 19.33 -15.89 6.65
N VAL A 354 20.59 -16.36 6.71
CA VAL A 354 21.50 -16.07 7.84
C VAL A 354 21.77 -14.58 7.98
N ILE A 355 22.03 -13.87 6.88
CA ILE A 355 22.29 -12.44 6.88
C ILE A 355 21.06 -11.68 7.38
N CYS A 356 19.87 -12.00 6.86
CA CYS A 356 18.60 -11.43 7.27
C CYS A 356 18.37 -11.64 8.78
N ALA A 357 18.49 -12.88 9.25
CA ALA A 357 18.25 -13.23 10.65
C ALA A 357 19.24 -12.58 11.61
N ARG A 358 20.54 -12.52 11.25
CA ARG A 358 21.55 -11.85 12.09
C ARG A 358 21.37 -10.34 12.16
N ARG A 359 20.90 -9.70 11.08
CA ARG A 359 20.56 -8.28 11.11
C ARG A 359 19.36 -8.03 12.03
N LEU A 360 18.31 -8.86 11.93
CA LEU A 360 17.15 -8.79 12.82
C LEU A 360 17.55 -9.04 14.29
N ALA A 361 18.50 -9.93 14.53
CA ALA A 361 19.00 -10.25 15.87
C ALA A 361 19.62 -9.05 16.62
N ALA A 362 20.00 -7.98 15.91
CA ALA A 362 20.47 -6.75 16.51
C ALA A 362 19.35 -5.95 17.20
N HIS A 363 18.09 -6.24 16.87
CA HIS A 363 16.92 -5.52 17.36
C HIS A 363 16.06 -6.40 18.28
N ARG A 364 15.39 -5.77 19.24
CA ARG A 364 14.28 -6.35 20.00
C ARG A 364 13.06 -5.48 19.81
N ALA A 365 11.88 -6.09 19.77
CA ALA A 365 10.64 -5.34 19.88
C ALA A 365 10.70 -4.58 21.20
N GLY A 366 10.89 -3.27 21.12
CA GLY A 366 10.53 -2.38 22.19
C GLY A 366 9.03 -2.49 22.29
N THR A 367 8.52 -2.91 23.44
CA THR A 367 7.10 -2.82 23.71
C THR A 367 6.74 -1.35 23.57
N ALA A 368 6.08 -0.98 22.46
CA ALA A 368 5.06 0.04 22.56
C ALA A 368 4.16 -0.50 23.65
N SER A 369 4.29 0.10 24.83
CA SER A 369 3.60 -0.20 26.08
C SER A 369 2.39 -1.11 25.88
N SER A 370 2.38 -2.26 26.56
CA SER A 370 1.10 -2.94 26.86
C SER A 370 0.06 -1.89 27.24
N PRO A 371 -1.24 -2.05 26.93
CA PRO A 371 -2.31 -1.11 27.32
C PRO A 371 -2.49 -0.91 28.84
N GLY A 372 -1.49 -1.26 29.66
CA GLY A 372 -1.36 -0.96 31.08
C GLY A 372 0.09 -0.92 31.58
N GLY A 373 1.09 -0.60 30.74
CA GLY A 373 2.51 -0.54 31.13
C GLY A 373 3.02 0.90 31.26
N ASP A 374 3.40 1.27 32.49
CA ASP A 374 4.03 2.52 32.93
C ASP A 374 3.55 3.82 32.24
N SER A 375 2.59 4.48 32.88
CA SER A 375 2.30 5.91 32.66
C SER A 375 3.43 6.84 33.13
N SER A 376 4.66 6.33 33.18
CA SER A 376 5.83 7.09 33.62
C SER A 376 6.31 7.98 32.48
N TRP A 377 6.77 9.18 32.84
CA TRP A 377 7.25 10.16 31.86
C TRP A 377 8.40 9.63 30.96
N PRO A 378 9.37 8.83 31.43
CA PRO A 378 10.39 8.25 30.57
C PRO A 378 9.80 7.37 29.46
N GLY A 379 8.85 6.50 29.80
CA GLY A 379 8.14 5.66 28.82
C GLY A 379 7.40 6.49 27.78
N LEU A 380 6.76 7.59 28.22
CA LEU A 380 6.06 8.51 27.34
C LEU A 380 7.00 9.22 26.33
N VAL A 381 8.23 9.54 26.74
CA VAL A 381 9.24 10.22 25.90
C VAL A 381 10.06 9.21 25.07
N GLY A 382 9.87 7.91 25.28
CA GLY A 382 10.68 6.85 24.65
C GLY A 382 12.08 6.74 25.25
N LEU A 383 12.27 7.24 26.48
CA LEU A 383 13.48 7.07 27.25
C LEU A 383 13.38 5.76 28.01
N GLY A 384 14.30 4.84 27.72
CA GLY A 384 14.45 3.58 28.46
C GLY A 384 15.01 3.83 29.86
N ASP A 385 16.23 3.35 30.09
CA ASP A 385 16.93 3.62 31.36
C ASP A 385 17.43 5.07 31.42
N VAL A 386 16.89 5.86 32.35
CA VAL A 386 17.29 7.25 32.58
C VAL A 386 18.74 7.34 33.03
N ALA A 387 19.27 6.34 33.75
CA ALA A 387 20.64 6.36 34.24
C ALA A 387 21.68 6.23 33.09
N GLY A 388 21.29 5.62 31.97
CA GLY A 388 22.11 5.48 30.76
C GLY A 388 21.74 6.45 29.65
N PHE A 389 20.84 7.41 29.89
CA PHE A 389 20.36 8.33 28.86
C PHE A 389 21.45 9.31 28.42
N ASP A 390 21.83 9.26 27.14
CA ASP A 390 22.69 10.25 26.48
C ASP A 390 21.85 11.14 25.53
N PRO A 391 21.58 12.41 25.92
CA PRO A 391 20.79 13.32 25.09
C PRO A 391 21.49 13.70 23.79
N ILE A 392 22.84 13.73 23.75
CA ILE A 392 23.60 14.17 22.58
C ILE A 392 23.43 13.18 21.43
N THR A 393 23.46 11.88 21.73
CA THR A 393 23.22 10.82 20.74
C THR A 393 21.79 10.92 20.18
N LEU A 394 20.79 11.16 21.05
CA LEU A 394 19.41 11.32 20.62
C LEU A 394 19.21 12.55 19.71
N TRP A 395 19.81 13.69 20.05
CA TRP A 395 19.66 14.92 19.26
C TRP A 395 20.29 14.81 17.87
N ARG A 396 21.43 14.11 17.73
CA ARG A 396 22.12 13.92 16.45
C ARG A 396 21.35 13.02 15.47
N GLY A 397 20.54 12.10 15.99
CA GLY A 397 19.78 11.15 15.18
C GLY A 397 18.41 11.64 14.73
N ARG A 398 17.98 12.85 15.15
CA ARG A 398 16.62 13.35 14.89
C ARG A 398 16.52 14.16 13.59
N ASP A 399 15.46 13.87 12.86
CA ASP A 399 15.08 14.59 11.64
C ASP A 399 14.50 15.99 11.96
N HIS A 400 14.62 16.91 11.01
CA HIS A 400 14.12 18.29 11.12
C HIS A 400 12.61 18.34 11.40
N HIS A 401 11.83 17.40 10.87
CA HIS A 401 10.40 17.32 11.12
C HIS A 401 10.03 17.00 12.59
N ALA A 402 10.94 16.37 13.33
CA ALA A 402 10.72 15.98 14.73
C ALA A 402 11.08 17.10 15.73
N ARG A 403 11.51 18.28 15.25
CA ARG A 403 11.83 19.44 16.11
C ARG A 403 10.58 20.04 16.74
N LEU A 404 10.78 20.68 17.91
CA LEU A 404 9.78 21.43 18.66
C LEU A 404 8.50 20.63 18.95
N ARG A 405 8.66 19.32 19.12
CA ARG A 405 7.58 18.37 19.38
C ARG A 405 7.93 17.51 20.59
N ALA A 406 6.99 17.36 21.52
CA ALA A 406 7.17 16.56 22.71
C ALA A 406 5.87 15.88 23.16
N PRO A 407 5.92 14.63 23.64
CA PRO A 407 4.77 13.95 24.20
C PRO A 407 4.46 14.52 25.60
N ILE A 408 3.18 14.74 25.89
CA ILE A 408 2.68 15.39 27.11
C ILE A 408 1.71 14.53 27.92
N GLY A 409 1.24 13.42 27.36
CA GLY A 409 0.39 12.45 28.05
C GLY A 409 -0.03 11.34 27.11
N SER A 410 -1.07 10.59 27.47
CA SER A 410 -1.70 9.60 26.61
C SER A 410 -3.18 9.91 26.39
N THR A 411 -3.72 9.47 25.26
CA THR A 411 -5.17 9.48 24.98
C THR A 411 -5.84 8.31 25.68
N ILE A 412 -7.19 8.29 25.68
CA ILE A 412 -7.98 7.18 26.22
C ILE A 412 -7.66 5.83 25.55
N ASP A 413 -7.18 5.85 24.32
CA ASP A 413 -6.81 4.68 23.53
C ASP A 413 -5.36 4.24 23.76
N GLY A 414 -4.64 4.91 24.67
CA GLY A 414 -3.25 4.63 25.01
C GLY A 414 -2.22 5.21 24.05
N ALA A 415 -2.64 5.93 23.01
CA ALA A 415 -1.72 6.62 22.10
C ALA A 415 -1.05 7.81 22.80
N ALA A 416 0.21 8.10 22.48
CA ALA A 416 0.89 9.29 23.02
C ALA A 416 0.22 10.57 22.50
N LEU A 417 -0.18 11.44 23.42
CA LEU A 417 -0.63 12.79 23.14
C LEU A 417 0.59 13.68 23.00
N GLU A 418 0.77 14.27 21.82
CA GLU A 418 1.93 15.09 21.50
C GLU A 418 1.58 16.56 21.35
N LEU A 419 2.49 17.42 21.80
CA LEU A 419 2.45 18.86 21.63
C LEU A 419 3.49 19.26 20.58
N ASP A 420 3.03 19.86 19.48
CA ASP A 420 3.88 20.34 18.40
C ASP A 420 3.71 21.86 18.24
N ILE A 421 4.71 22.63 18.69
CA ILE A 421 4.63 24.10 18.73
C ILE A 421 5.18 24.76 17.45
N LYS A 422 5.38 23.99 16.37
CA LYS A 422 5.76 24.57 15.07
C LYS A 422 4.62 25.40 14.49
N GLU A 423 4.94 26.23 13.51
CA GLU A 423 3.94 26.99 12.77
C GLU A 423 3.03 26.07 11.94
N PRO A 424 1.78 26.48 11.66
CA PRO A 424 0.87 25.68 10.84
C PRO A 424 1.41 25.38 9.43
N ALA A 425 2.27 26.26 8.90
CA ALA A 425 2.95 26.05 7.62
C ALA A 425 3.90 24.82 7.62
N GLU A 426 4.33 24.36 8.79
CA GLU A 426 5.15 23.16 8.99
C GLU A 426 4.34 21.98 9.57
N ASN A 427 3.01 22.03 9.46
CA ASN A 427 2.07 21.08 10.06
C ASN A 427 2.10 21.05 11.62
N GLY A 428 2.51 22.14 12.27
CA GLY A 428 2.45 22.28 13.73
C GLY A 428 1.11 22.80 14.24
N MET A 429 0.90 22.76 15.56
CA MET A 429 -0.31 23.27 16.22
C MET A 429 -0.33 24.80 16.35
N GLY A 430 0.77 25.46 16.05
CA GLY A 430 0.97 26.90 16.18
C GLY A 430 1.99 27.26 17.26
N PRO A 431 2.65 28.43 17.13
CA PRO A 431 3.75 28.83 18.01
C PRO A 431 3.30 29.30 19.40
N HIS A 432 2.00 29.47 19.62
CA HIS A 432 1.44 30.02 20.85
C HIS A 432 0.29 29.14 21.35
N GLY A 433 0.26 28.90 22.66
CA GLY A 433 -0.76 28.09 23.31
C GLY A 433 -1.21 28.66 24.64
N LEU A 434 -2.41 28.28 25.09
CA LEU A 434 -2.99 28.66 26.37
C LEU A 434 -3.33 27.41 27.19
N CYS A 435 -2.78 27.33 28.39
CA CYS A 435 -3.10 26.26 29.36
C CYS A 435 -3.89 26.85 30.54
N VAL A 436 -5.14 26.41 30.70
CA VAL A 436 -6.04 26.86 31.78
C VAL A 436 -6.33 25.68 32.70
N GLY A 437 -6.17 25.89 34.01
CA GLY A 437 -6.43 24.87 35.02
C GLY A 437 -6.61 25.49 36.40
N ALA A 438 -7.55 24.95 37.18
CA ALA A 438 -7.75 25.33 38.57
C ALA A 438 -6.58 24.83 39.45
N THR A 439 -6.44 25.38 40.65
CA THR A 439 -5.46 24.88 41.62
C THR A 439 -5.71 23.40 41.90
N GLY A 440 -4.67 22.57 41.83
CA GLY A 440 -4.77 21.12 41.98
C GLY A 440 -5.08 20.34 40.71
N SER A 441 -5.33 21.00 39.57
CA SER A 441 -5.59 20.32 38.29
C SER A 441 -4.34 19.77 37.59
N GLY A 442 -3.16 19.88 38.21
CA GLY A 442 -1.89 19.46 37.61
C GLY A 442 -1.26 20.44 36.62
N LYS A 443 -1.72 21.70 36.52
CA LYS A 443 -1.17 22.69 35.56
C LYS A 443 0.35 22.85 35.64
N SER A 444 0.90 23.01 36.84
CA SER A 444 2.35 23.14 37.05
C SER A 444 3.11 21.89 36.61
N GLU A 445 2.56 20.71 36.88
CA GLU A 445 3.16 19.43 36.48
C GLU A 445 3.14 19.23 34.96
N LEU A 446 2.05 19.64 34.31
CA LEU A 446 1.94 19.63 32.85
C LEU A 446 2.99 20.57 32.22
N LEU A 447 3.18 21.77 32.76
CA LEU A 447 4.20 22.69 32.24
C LEU A 447 5.63 22.15 32.45
N ARG A 448 5.91 21.50 33.59
CA ARG A 448 7.18 20.79 33.81
C ARG A 448 7.37 19.66 32.80
N THR A 449 6.33 18.87 32.58
CA THR A 449 6.30 17.78 31.59
C THR A 449 6.62 18.29 30.18
N VAL A 450 6.00 19.40 29.77
CA VAL A 450 6.26 20.06 28.48
C VAL A 450 7.71 20.54 28.40
N ALA A 451 8.20 21.26 29.42
CA ALA A 451 9.57 21.78 29.42
C ALA A 451 10.60 20.64 29.34
N LEU A 452 10.45 19.61 30.17
CA LEU A 452 11.33 18.44 30.18
C LEU A 452 11.29 17.68 28.85
N GLY A 453 10.09 17.46 28.29
CA GLY A 453 9.94 16.76 27.01
C GLY A 453 10.60 17.52 25.87
N MET A 454 10.44 18.84 25.85
CA MET A 454 11.08 19.70 24.86
C MET A 454 12.61 19.69 25.01
N MET A 455 13.15 19.78 26.23
CA MET A 455 14.61 19.71 26.45
C MET A 455 15.21 18.34 26.14
N ALA A 456 14.52 17.25 26.50
CA ALA A 456 15.00 15.90 26.24
C ALA A 456 15.10 15.62 24.74
N LEU A 457 14.18 16.17 23.94
CA LEU A 457 14.01 15.82 22.54
C LEU A 457 14.62 16.82 21.55
N ASN A 458 15.07 17.98 22.02
CA ASN A 458 15.61 19.04 21.17
C ASN A 458 16.95 19.53 21.73
N SER A 459 17.92 19.79 20.86
CA SER A 459 19.22 20.36 21.24
C SER A 459 19.07 21.81 21.75
N PRO A 460 19.89 22.28 22.71
CA PRO A 460 19.92 23.68 23.11
C PRO A 460 20.34 24.62 21.97
N GLU A 461 20.95 24.10 20.91
CA GLU A 461 21.24 24.86 19.69
C GLU A 461 19.98 25.30 18.92
N VAL A 462 18.87 24.56 19.08
CA VAL A 462 17.61 24.81 18.36
C VAL A 462 16.47 25.24 19.28
N LEU A 463 16.63 25.11 20.61
CA LEU A 463 15.62 25.44 21.60
C LEU A 463 16.24 26.08 22.84
N ASN A 464 15.83 27.31 23.14
CA ASN A 464 16.07 27.96 24.43
C ASN A 464 14.74 28.23 25.13
N LEU A 465 14.72 28.05 26.45
CA LEU A 465 13.56 28.23 27.32
C LEU A 465 13.77 29.42 28.25
N LEU A 466 12.72 30.24 28.36
CA LEU A 466 12.58 31.26 29.38
C LEU A 466 11.37 30.90 30.22
N LEU A 467 11.59 30.54 31.49
CA LEU A 467 10.55 29.98 32.36
C LEU A 467 10.11 31.04 33.38
N ILE A 468 8.83 31.40 33.37
CA ILE A 468 8.29 32.51 34.16
C ILE A 468 7.13 32.02 35.04
N ASP A 469 7.23 32.22 36.37
CA ASP A 469 6.19 31.91 37.36
C ASP A 469 5.77 33.17 38.13
N PHE A 470 4.56 33.65 37.87
CA PHE A 470 4.09 34.92 38.42
C PHE A 470 3.80 34.88 39.93
N LYS A 471 3.33 33.75 40.47
CA LYS A 471 2.80 33.65 41.84
C LYS A 471 3.84 33.17 42.87
N GLY A 472 5.12 33.12 42.51
CA GLY A 472 6.18 32.67 43.42
C GLY A 472 6.24 31.15 43.60
N GLY A 473 5.74 30.38 42.62
CA GLY A 473 5.85 28.92 42.65
C GLY A 473 7.28 28.43 42.41
N ALA A 474 7.58 27.24 42.94
CA ALA A 474 8.82 26.51 42.69
C ALA A 474 8.76 25.68 41.39
N THR A 475 7.83 25.98 40.48
CA THR A 475 7.46 25.11 39.34
C THR A 475 8.66 24.73 38.49
N PHE A 476 9.61 25.64 38.27
CA PHE A 476 10.73 25.45 37.35
C PHE A 476 12.12 25.56 38.00
N LEU A 477 12.19 25.70 39.33
CA LEU A 477 13.48 25.95 40.01
C LEU A 477 14.50 24.83 39.75
N ASP A 478 14.04 23.59 39.69
CA ASP A 478 14.88 22.42 39.42
C ASP A 478 15.44 22.37 37.99
N LEU A 479 14.93 23.21 37.08
CA LEU A 479 15.35 23.26 35.68
C LEU A 479 16.35 24.40 35.41
N ALA A 480 16.66 25.24 36.40
CA ALA A 480 17.45 26.45 36.21
C ALA A 480 18.86 26.19 35.66
N ASP A 481 19.45 25.04 36.00
CA ASP A 481 20.81 24.67 35.59
C ASP A 481 20.85 23.92 34.23
N ALA A 482 19.70 23.70 33.58
CA ALA A 482 19.65 23.02 32.30
C ALA A 482 20.22 23.90 31.17
N ALA A 483 20.98 23.29 30.25
CA ALA A 483 21.63 24.02 29.15
C ALA A 483 20.67 24.81 28.24
N HIS A 484 19.41 24.37 28.16
CA HIS A 484 18.36 25.04 27.39
C HIS A 484 17.75 26.24 28.11
N VAL A 485 17.89 26.35 29.43
CA VAL A 485 17.18 27.36 30.22
C VAL A 485 18.02 28.62 30.33
N ALA A 486 17.55 29.68 29.65
CA ALA A 486 18.23 30.98 29.66
C ALA A 486 18.03 31.73 30.97
N ALA A 487 16.82 31.64 31.55
CA ALA A 487 16.51 32.16 32.88
C ALA A 487 15.23 31.54 33.45
N VAL A 488 15.16 31.49 34.78
CA VAL A 488 13.95 31.20 35.57
C VAL A 488 13.58 32.44 36.36
N ILE A 489 12.40 33.00 36.09
CA ILE A 489 11.90 34.21 36.75
C ILE A 489 10.69 33.83 37.60
N THR A 490 10.74 34.06 38.91
CA THR A 490 9.66 33.72 39.85
C THR A 490 9.29 34.93 40.72
N ASN A 491 8.20 34.80 41.49
CA ASN A 491 7.68 35.76 42.47
C ASN A 491 7.41 37.18 41.94
N LEU A 492 6.98 37.29 40.69
CA LEU A 492 6.71 38.60 40.06
C LEU A 492 5.52 39.36 40.67
N ALA A 493 4.60 38.66 41.34
CA ALA A 493 3.43 39.27 41.97
C ALA A 493 3.78 40.28 43.07
N GLU A 494 4.92 40.11 43.74
CA GLU A 494 5.35 40.97 44.86
C GLU A 494 6.30 42.09 44.40
N GLU A 495 6.82 42.03 43.17
CA GLU A 495 7.87 42.91 42.67
C GLU A 495 7.53 43.55 41.31
N ALA A 496 6.61 44.51 41.30
CA ALA A 496 6.22 45.26 40.08
C ALA A 496 7.40 45.81 39.23
N PRO A 497 8.52 46.28 39.81
CA PRO A 497 9.68 46.69 39.03
C PRO A 497 10.34 45.55 38.21
N LEU A 498 10.25 44.30 38.66
CA LEU A 498 10.79 43.14 37.92
C LEU A 498 9.95 42.82 36.69
N VAL A 499 8.62 43.03 36.76
CA VAL A 499 7.73 42.84 35.61
C VAL A 499 8.08 43.82 34.48
N ALA A 500 8.31 45.09 34.80
CA ALA A 500 8.72 46.10 33.82
C ALA A 500 10.07 45.75 33.17
N ARG A 501 11.07 45.35 33.99
CA ARG A 501 12.37 44.91 33.49
C ARG A 501 12.29 43.68 32.59
N MET A 502 11.43 42.72 32.93
CA MET A 502 11.20 41.53 32.12
C MET A 502 10.58 41.89 30.76
N GLN A 503 9.62 42.82 30.74
CA GLN A 503 9.04 43.33 29.51
C GLN A 503 10.10 43.98 28.62
N ASP A 504 10.96 44.83 29.19
CA ASP A 504 12.06 45.47 28.46
C ASP A 504 13.06 44.45 27.92
N ALA A 505 13.41 43.42 28.71
CA ALA A 505 14.33 42.36 28.29
C ALA A 505 13.75 41.52 27.13
N LEU A 506 12.47 41.16 27.20
CA LEU A 506 11.78 40.43 26.13
C LEU A 506 11.66 41.27 24.86
N ALA A 507 11.31 42.55 24.97
CA ALA A 507 11.25 43.46 23.82
C ALA A 507 12.63 43.66 23.19
N GLY A 508 13.69 43.75 24.00
CA GLY A 508 15.07 43.79 23.54
C GLY A 508 15.47 42.53 22.76
N GLU A 509 15.11 41.35 23.26
CA GLU A 509 15.38 40.07 22.57
C GLU A 509 14.59 39.95 21.27
N MET A 510 13.34 40.40 21.23
CA MET A 510 12.54 40.43 20.00
C MET A 510 13.14 41.34 18.93
N ASN A 511 13.73 42.48 19.30
CA ASN A 511 14.41 43.37 18.37
C ASN A 511 15.79 42.87 17.93
N ARG A 512 16.43 42.01 18.73
CA ARG A 512 17.74 41.43 18.42
C ARG A 512 17.66 40.34 17.35
N ARG A 513 16.57 39.56 17.38
CA ARG A 513 16.25 38.52 16.40
C ARG A 513 15.74 39.13 15.11
#